data_AF-A0A7C3A617-F1
#
_entry.id   AF-A0A7C3A617-F1
#
_cell.length_a   1.000
_cell.length_b   1.000
_cell.length_c   1.000
_cell.angle_alpha   90.00
_cell.angle_beta   90.00
_cell.angle_gamma   90.00
#
_symmetry.space_group_name_H-M   'P 1'
#
loop_
_entity.id
_entity.type
_entity.pdbx_description
1 polymer ?
#
loop_
_entity_poly.entity_id
_entity_poly.type
_entity_poly.pdbx_seq_one_letter_code
_entity_poly.pdbx_strand_id
1 'polypeptide(L)'
;MIYFGLLALAVGLGLPLAAAGAAIGQGIATRSALEGISRQPEAAPRIQLAMIIGLALIESLVIYVLLTFFILQAKLPDSDKMLEAIKEIAKMETTKGPAKVSIKASPFAPSAKGELTSKLTISVWNKDGIPLKGQKLSITAGDGKIKDFIDNGDGTYTAFLTVSPGEKGEITVRATAENGVYDDLILPVTPVRVSKASGW
;
A
#
# COMPACT_ATOMS: atom_id res chain seq x y z
N MET A 1 -13.80 3.42 -3.63
CA MET A 1 -13.11 4.55 -2.96
C MET A 1 -13.48 5.90 -3.56
N ILE A 2 -13.50 6.07 -4.89
CA ILE A 2 -13.85 7.34 -5.55
C ILE A 2 -15.23 7.89 -5.13
N TYR A 3 -16.24 7.03 -4.99
CA TYR A 3 -17.59 7.43 -4.56
C TYR A 3 -17.60 8.20 -3.23
N PHE A 4 -16.96 7.67 -2.20
CA PHE A 4 -16.91 8.31 -0.87
C PHE A 4 -16.11 9.62 -0.90
N GLY A 5 -15.06 9.70 -1.73
CA GLY A 5 -14.30 10.93 -1.93
C GLY A 5 -15.14 12.04 -2.58
N LEU A 6 -15.89 11.71 -3.64
CA LEU A 6 -16.79 12.67 -4.29
C LEU A 6 -17.94 13.09 -3.36
N LEU A 7 -18.49 12.15 -2.59
CA LEU A 7 -19.53 12.45 -1.60
C LEU A 7 -19.03 13.40 -0.51
N ALA A 8 -17.82 13.17 0.02
CA ALA A 8 -17.22 14.05 1.03
C ALA A 8 -16.95 15.46 0.49
N LEU A 9 -16.52 15.58 -0.77
CA LEU A 9 -16.36 16.89 -1.42
C LEU A 9 -17.69 17.61 -1.62
N ALA A 10 -18.73 16.89 -2.05
CA ALA A 10 -20.06 17.47 -2.23
C ALA A 10 -20.64 18.00 -0.90
N VAL A 11 -20.49 17.23 0.19
CA VAL A 11 -20.91 17.65 1.54
C VAL A 11 -20.08 18.82 2.04
N GLY A 12 -18.75 18.76 1.88
CA GLY A 12 -17.83 19.78 2.40
C GLY A 12 -17.89 21.12 1.66
N LEU A 13 -18.23 21.14 0.37
CA LEU A 13 -18.21 22.36 -0.45
C LEU A 13 -19.60 22.87 -0.83
N GLY A 14 -20.62 22.00 -0.90
CA GLY A 14 -21.95 22.39 -1.39
C GLY A 14 -22.59 23.51 -0.58
N LEU A 15 -22.66 23.34 0.75
CA LEU A 15 -23.28 24.33 1.62
C LEU A 15 -22.47 25.63 1.73
N PRO A 16 -21.14 25.63 1.91
CA PRO A 16 -20.35 26.86 1.90
C PRO A 16 -20.47 27.67 0.61
N LEU A 17 -20.50 27.02 -0.55
CA LEU A 17 -20.65 27.72 -1.84
C LEU A 17 -22.04 28.35 -1.98
N ALA A 18 -23.09 27.65 -1.56
CA ALA A 18 -24.44 28.21 -1.55
C ALA A 18 -24.57 29.40 -0.59
N ALA A 19 -24.01 29.27 0.62
CA ALA A 19 -23.99 30.34 1.61
C ALA A 19 -23.22 31.58 1.12
N ALA A 20 -22.07 31.38 0.46
CA ALA A 20 -21.29 32.47 -0.11
C ALA A 20 -22.06 33.20 -1.24
N GLY A 21 -22.70 32.44 -2.13
CA GLY A 21 -23.54 33.01 -3.19
C GLY A 21 -24.73 33.81 -2.64
N ALA A 22 -25.40 33.27 -1.61
CA ALA A 22 -26.50 33.94 -0.94
C ALA A 22 -26.04 35.23 -0.23
N ALA A 23 -24.93 35.20 0.50
CA ALA A 23 -24.39 36.38 1.17
C ALA A 23 -24.12 37.53 0.20
N ILE A 24 -23.57 37.23 -0.99
CA ILE A 24 -23.34 38.23 -2.04
C ILE A 24 -24.68 38.77 -2.55
N GLY A 25 -25.63 37.89 -2.89
CA GLY A 25 -26.94 38.30 -3.41
C GLY A 25 -27.74 39.15 -2.42
N GLN A 26 -27.76 38.76 -1.15
CA GLN A 26 -28.42 39.49 -0.07
C GLN A 26 -27.75 40.84 0.20
N GLY A 27 -26.41 40.91 0.16
CA GLY A 27 -25.67 42.15 0.30
C GLY A 27 -26.00 43.17 -0.78
N ILE A 28 -26.08 42.71 -2.04
CA ILE A 28 -26.48 43.56 -3.18
C ILE A 28 -27.93 44.02 -3.02
N ALA A 29 -28.86 43.09 -2.76
CA ALA A 29 -30.28 43.43 -2.60
C ALA A 29 -30.51 44.44 -1.47
N THR A 30 -29.85 44.25 -0.33
CA THR A 30 -29.92 45.16 0.82
C THR A 30 -29.35 46.53 0.49
N ARG A 31 -28.17 46.58 -0.15
CA ARG A 31 -27.57 47.84 -0.59
C ARG A 31 -28.49 48.61 -1.54
N SER A 32 -29.03 47.95 -2.56
CA SER A 32 -29.94 48.57 -3.53
C SER A 32 -31.23 49.07 -2.87
N ALA A 33 -31.76 48.33 -1.90
CA ALA A 33 -32.92 48.78 -1.13
C ALA A 33 -32.61 50.03 -0.30
N LEU A 34 -31.46 50.08 0.39
CA LEU A 34 -31.03 51.25 1.17
C LEU A 34 -30.79 52.48 0.29
N GLU A 35 -30.16 52.32 -0.87
CA GLU A 35 -29.98 53.40 -1.85
C GLU A 35 -31.32 53.89 -2.42
N GLY A 36 -32.29 52.99 -2.61
CA GLY A 36 -33.65 53.36 -3.03
C GLY A 36 -34.38 54.17 -1.96
N ILE A 37 -34.30 53.72 -0.70
CA ILE A 37 -34.92 54.38 0.46
C ILE A 37 -34.32 55.77 0.69
N SER A 38 -33.00 55.93 0.55
CA SER A 38 -32.36 57.25 0.75
C SER A 38 -32.78 58.27 -0.31
N ARG A 39 -33.10 57.82 -1.54
CA ARG A 39 -33.59 58.69 -2.63
C ARG A 39 -35.08 58.98 -2.54
N GLN A 40 -35.88 58.05 -2.04
CA GLN A 40 -37.33 58.18 -1.90
C GLN A 40 -37.79 57.64 -0.53
N PRO A 41 -37.64 58.44 0.54
CA PRO A 41 -38.00 58.01 1.90
C PRO A 41 -39.48 57.66 2.05
N GLU A 42 -40.37 58.29 1.29
CA GLU A 42 -41.81 58.05 1.32
C GLU A 42 -42.17 56.65 0.80
N ALA A 43 -41.31 56.06 -0.07
CA ALA A 43 -41.50 54.72 -0.61
C ALA A 43 -40.90 53.61 0.27
N ALA A 44 -40.28 53.96 1.41
CA ALA A 44 -39.51 53.01 2.22
C ALA A 44 -40.27 51.75 2.64
N PRO A 45 -41.54 51.81 3.11
CA PRO A 45 -42.28 50.62 3.51
C PRO A 45 -42.47 49.63 2.34
N ARG A 46 -42.68 50.15 1.13
CA ARG A 46 -42.87 49.33 -0.07
C ARG A 46 -41.56 48.70 -0.55
N ILE A 47 -40.45 49.45 -0.48
CA ILE A 47 -39.12 48.95 -0.81
C ILE A 47 -38.69 47.86 0.17
N GLN A 48 -38.90 48.07 1.48
CA GLN A 48 -38.60 47.07 2.51
C GLN A 48 -39.38 45.77 2.30
N LEU A 49 -40.67 45.85 1.99
CA LEU A 49 -41.48 44.67 1.71
C LEU A 49 -40.92 43.89 0.50
N ALA A 50 -40.63 44.57 -0.60
CA ALA A 50 -40.05 43.94 -1.79
C ALA A 50 -38.68 43.30 -1.49
N MET A 51 -37.83 44.00 -0.72
CA MET A 51 -36.53 43.48 -0.27
C MET A 51 -36.69 42.21 0.56
N ILE A 52 -37.54 42.22 1.59
CA ILE A 52 -37.75 41.07 2.47
C ILE A 52 -38.24 39.85 1.69
N ILE A 53 -39.18 40.05 0.74
CA ILE A 53 -39.64 38.96 -0.13
C ILE A 53 -38.48 38.40 -0.96
N GLY A 54 -37.66 39.27 -1.57
CA GLY A 54 -36.48 38.85 -2.33
C GLY A 54 -35.46 38.08 -1.49
N LEU A 55 -35.16 38.58 -0.28
CA LEU A 55 -34.24 37.92 0.66
C LEU A 55 -34.78 36.55 1.12
N ALA A 56 -36.08 36.44 1.38
CA ALA A 56 -36.72 35.18 1.75
C ALA A 56 -36.65 34.13 0.63
N LEU A 57 -36.79 34.55 -0.64
CA LEU A 57 -36.62 33.66 -1.78
C LEU A 57 -35.17 33.17 -1.93
N ILE A 58 -34.18 34.04 -1.70
CA ILE A 58 -32.77 33.64 -1.69
C ILE A 58 -32.50 32.62 -0.57
N GLU A 59 -33.02 32.87 0.63
CA GLU A 59 -32.87 31.95 1.76
C GLU A 59 -33.52 30.59 1.52
N SER A 60 -34.65 30.55 0.79
CA SER A 60 -35.30 29.27 0.48
C SER A 60 -34.37 28.33 -0.31
N LEU A 61 -33.55 28.87 -1.22
CA LEU A 61 -32.56 28.09 -1.97
C LEU A 61 -31.45 27.57 -1.06
N VAL A 62 -30.97 28.40 -0.12
CA VAL A 62 -29.95 28.00 0.86
C VAL A 62 -30.46 26.89 1.76
N ILE A 63 -31.72 26.97 2.22
CA ILE A 63 -32.34 25.94 3.06
C ILE A 63 -32.48 24.61 2.30
N TYR A 64 -32.79 24.63 1.00
CA TYR A 64 -32.78 23.39 0.20
C TYR A 64 -31.38 22.78 0.09
N VAL A 65 -30.33 23.61 -0.05
CA VAL A 65 -28.95 23.12 -0.03
C VAL A 65 -28.58 22.58 1.36
N LEU A 66 -29.00 23.23 2.44
CA LEU A 66 -28.83 22.73 3.81
C LEU A 66 -29.54 21.38 4.04
N LEU A 67 -30.75 21.21 3.51
CA LEU A 67 -31.48 19.94 3.59
C LEU A 67 -30.71 18.82 2.88
N THR A 68 -30.25 19.08 1.66
CA THR A 68 -29.44 18.10 0.90
C THR A 68 -28.11 17.79 1.59
N PHE A 69 -27.48 18.77 2.25
CA PHE A 69 -26.29 18.57 3.08
C PHE A 69 -26.54 17.51 4.16
N PHE A 70 -27.62 17.64 4.96
CA PHE A 70 -27.92 16.66 6.01
C PHE A 70 -28.21 15.26 5.44
N ILE A 71 -28.93 15.17 4.32
CA ILE A 71 -29.24 13.90 3.66
C ILE A 71 -27.96 13.21 3.16
N LEU A 72 -26.99 13.97 2.64
CA LEU A 72 -25.74 13.42 2.12
C LEU A 72 -24.72 13.14 3.23
N GLN A 73 -24.66 13.98 4.27
CA GLN A 73 -23.80 13.76 5.44
C GLN A 73 -24.13 12.42 6.11
N ALA A 74 -25.42 12.08 6.23
CA ALA A 74 -25.87 10.81 6.80
C ALA A 74 -25.43 9.57 6.00
N LYS A 75 -24.98 9.73 4.75
CA LYS A 75 -24.48 8.65 3.89
C LYS A 75 -22.96 8.44 3.99
N LEU A 76 -22.24 9.31 4.70
CA LEU A 76 -20.81 9.14 4.94
C LEU A 76 -20.57 8.02 5.96
N PRO A 77 -19.50 7.21 5.77
CA PRO A 77 -19.17 6.14 6.70
C PRO A 77 -18.69 6.70 8.05
N ASP A 78 -19.07 6.01 9.14
CA ASP A 78 -18.61 6.35 10.50
C ASP A 78 -17.08 6.28 10.59
N SER A 79 -16.48 7.18 11.38
CA SER A 79 -15.04 7.23 11.60
C SER A 79 -14.47 5.92 12.13
N ASP A 80 -15.21 5.24 13.00
CA ASP A 80 -14.77 3.99 13.62
C ASP A 80 -14.72 2.86 12.60
N LYS A 81 -15.75 2.74 11.76
CA LYS A 81 -15.80 1.77 10.66
C LYS A 81 -14.70 2.04 9.63
N MET A 82 -14.41 3.31 9.36
CA MET A 82 -13.29 3.68 8.49
C MET A 82 -11.94 3.29 9.08
N LEU A 83 -11.74 3.50 10.38
CA LEU A 83 -10.51 3.13 11.06
C LEU A 83 -10.31 1.61 11.08
N GLU A 84 -11.37 0.84 11.32
CA GLU A 84 -11.33 -0.62 11.22
C GLU A 84 -10.98 -1.07 9.81
N ALA A 85 -11.62 -0.51 8.78
CA ALA A 85 -11.31 -0.83 7.39
C ALA A 85 -9.84 -0.52 7.03
N ILE A 86 -9.29 0.61 7.51
CA ILE A 86 -7.89 0.97 7.31
C ILE A 86 -6.96 -0.03 8.01
N LYS A 87 -7.29 -0.43 9.26
CA LYS A 87 -6.52 -1.43 10.01
C LYS A 87 -6.53 -2.79 9.31
N GLU A 88 -7.66 -3.22 8.76
CA GLU A 88 -7.74 -4.48 8.01
C GLU A 88 -6.94 -4.42 6.70
N ILE A 89 -6.98 -3.30 5.97
CA ILE A 89 -6.13 -3.09 4.79
C ILE A 89 -4.64 -3.14 5.17
N ALA A 90 -4.25 -2.48 6.27
CA ALA A 90 -2.88 -2.51 6.76
C ALA A 90 -2.43 -3.94 7.15
N LYS A 91 -3.31 -4.73 7.79
CA LYS A 91 -3.04 -6.14 8.07
C LYS A 91 -2.83 -6.94 6.79
N MET A 92 -3.64 -6.75 5.75
CA MET A 92 -3.48 -7.44 4.47
C MET A 92 -2.14 -7.14 3.78
N GLU A 93 -1.58 -5.94 3.94
CA GLU A 93 -0.22 -5.67 3.42
C GLU A 93 0.85 -6.44 4.20
N THR A 94 0.71 -6.52 5.52
CA THR A 94 1.66 -7.30 6.36
C THR A 94 1.57 -8.81 6.13
N THR A 95 0.43 -9.34 5.64
CA THR A 95 0.30 -10.75 5.29
C THR A 95 0.75 -11.09 3.87
N LYS A 96 1.07 -10.11 3.02
CA LYS A 96 1.62 -10.36 1.68
C LYS A 96 3.14 -10.61 1.67
N GLY A 97 3.85 -10.12 2.67
CA GLY A 97 5.30 -10.22 2.75
C GLY A 97 5.82 -11.59 3.21
N PRO A 98 7.10 -11.91 2.95
CA PRO A 98 7.76 -13.09 3.50
C PRO A 98 7.64 -13.15 5.02
N ALA A 99 7.07 -14.22 5.56
CA ALA A 99 7.02 -14.49 7.00
C ALA A 99 7.86 -15.70 7.38
N LYS A 100 8.17 -16.57 6.42
CA LYS A 100 9.04 -17.73 6.61
C LYS A 100 9.87 -17.96 5.36
N VAL A 101 11.17 -18.12 5.55
CA VAL A 101 12.10 -18.66 4.55
C VAL A 101 12.50 -20.06 5.02
N SER A 102 12.72 -20.98 4.11
CA SER A 102 13.38 -22.25 4.41
C SER A 102 14.38 -22.57 3.32
N ILE A 103 15.58 -22.98 3.70
CA ILE A 103 16.61 -23.42 2.77
C ILE A 103 16.93 -24.90 3.00
N LYS A 104 16.99 -25.67 1.91
CA LYS A 104 17.42 -27.07 1.88
C LYS A 104 18.46 -27.26 0.81
N ALA A 105 19.28 -28.30 0.94
CA ALA A 105 20.27 -28.64 -0.07
C ALA A 105 20.26 -30.13 -0.37
N SER A 106 20.56 -30.48 -1.61
CA SER A 106 20.95 -31.83 -1.99
C SER A 106 22.37 -32.14 -1.49
N PRO A 107 22.74 -33.42 -1.30
CA PRO A 107 24.12 -33.79 -1.02
C PRO A 107 25.09 -33.24 -2.07
N PHE A 108 26.32 -32.93 -1.66
CA PHE A 108 27.37 -32.50 -2.58
C PHE A 108 27.70 -33.61 -3.58
N ALA A 109 27.90 -33.20 -4.84
CA ALA A 109 28.39 -34.05 -5.91
C ALA A 109 29.62 -33.40 -6.57
N PRO A 110 30.63 -34.17 -7.02
CA PRO A 110 31.75 -33.64 -7.75
C PRO A 110 31.32 -33.15 -9.14
N SER A 111 31.81 -31.98 -9.54
CA SER A 111 31.69 -31.45 -10.89
C SER A 111 32.81 -31.98 -11.81
N ALA A 112 32.66 -31.77 -13.12
CA ALA A 112 33.69 -32.11 -14.11
C ALA A 112 35.05 -31.41 -13.88
N LYS A 113 35.08 -30.32 -13.10
CA LYS A 113 36.30 -29.56 -12.74
C LYS A 113 36.86 -29.95 -11.37
N GLY A 114 36.26 -30.92 -10.69
CA GLY A 114 36.63 -31.37 -9.36
C GLY A 114 36.05 -30.55 -8.20
N GLU A 115 35.41 -29.41 -8.47
CA GLU A 115 34.66 -28.63 -7.45
C GLU A 115 33.45 -29.43 -6.95
N LEU A 116 33.07 -29.26 -5.68
CA LEU A 116 31.87 -29.88 -5.13
C LEU A 116 30.68 -28.94 -5.32
N THR A 117 29.61 -29.46 -5.92
CA THR A 117 28.38 -28.70 -6.16
C THR A 117 27.21 -29.29 -5.39
N SER A 118 26.35 -28.43 -4.86
CA SER A 118 25.11 -28.80 -4.20
C SER A 118 23.97 -27.92 -4.70
N LYS A 119 22.82 -28.54 -5.01
CA LYS A 119 21.60 -27.81 -5.39
C LYS A 119 20.89 -27.34 -4.14
N LEU A 120 20.73 -26.04 -3.99
CA LEU A 120 19.93 -25.39 -2.97
C LEU A 120 18.49 -25.26 -3.47
N THR A 121 17.54 -25.54 -2.58
CA THR A 121 16.11 -25.27 -2.76
C THR A 121 15.65 -24.39 -1.62
N ILE A 122 15.28 -23.16 -1.96
CA ILE A 122 14.74 -22.17 -1.03
C ILE A 122 13.23 -22.12 -1.24
N SER A 123 12.48 -21.95 -0.18
CA SER A 123 11.02 -21.79 -0.23
C SER A 123 10.61 -20.65 0.68
N VAL A 124 9.70 -19.82 0.20
CA VAL A 124 9.27 -18.60 0.90
C VAL A 124 7.76 -18.65 1.06
N TRP A 125 7.29 -18.41 2.28
CA TRP A 125 5.87 -18.35 2.60
C TRP A 125 5.52 -17.06 3.32
N ASN A 126 4.28 -16.64 3.16
CA ASN A 126 3.69 -15.62 3.99
C ASN A 126 3.20 -16.19 5.35
N LYS A 127 2.60 -15.32 6.17
CA LYS A 127 2.11 -15.68 7.51
C LYS A 127 1.00 -16.74 7.47
N ASP A 128 0.25 -16.80 6.38
CA ASP A 128 -0.86 -17.73 6.17
C ASP A 128 -0.40 -19.09 5.59
N GLY A 129 0.92 -19.28 5.41
CA GLY A 129 1.48 -20.50 4.83
C GLY A 129 1.33 -20.61 3.31
N ILE A 130 0.97 -19.50 2.63
CA ILE A 130 0.88 -19.43 1.18
C ILE A 130 2.28 -19.16 0.61
N PRO A 131 2.72 -19.92 -0.41
CA PRO A 131 4.03 -19.70 -1.03
C PRO A 131 4.08 -18.37 -1.81
N LEU A 132 5.19 -17.64 -1.68
CA LEU A 132 5.39 -16.31 -2.25
C LEU A 132 6.36 -16.34 -3.45
N LYS A 133 5.82 -15.99 -4.61
CA LYS A 133 6.51 -15.93 -5.91
C LYS A 133 7.18 -14.57 -6.12
N GLY A 134 8.19 -14.50 -6.99
CA GLY A 134 8.81 -13.24 -7.43
C GLY A 134 9.53 -12.46 -6.33
N GLN A 135 9.87 -13.10 -5.21
CA GLN A 135 10.57 -12.45 -4.11
C GLN A 135 12.04 -12.28 -4.46
N LYS A 136 12.58 -11.11 -4.14
CA LYS A 136 14.02 -10.88 -4.19
C LYS A 136 14.65 -11.45 -2.93
N LEU A 137 15.62 -12.33 -3.11
CA LEU A 137 16.35 -12.98 -2.02
C LEU A 137 17.84 -12.64 -2.14
N SER A 138 18.47 -12.35 -1.00
CA SER A 138 19.92 -12.31 -0.86
C SER A 138 20.39 -13.66 -0.31
N ILE A 139 21.32 -14.31 -1.02
CA ILE A 139 21.93 -15.56 -0.57
C ILE A 139 23.41 -15.31 -0.31
N THR A 140 23.86 -15.62 0.91
CA THR A 140 25.28 -15.64 1.27
C THR A 140 25.68 -17.07 1.60
N ALA A 141 26.86 -17.48 1.18
CA ALA A 141 27.42 -18.80 1.48
C ALA A 141 28.88 -18.59 1.85
N GLY A 142 29.25 -18.88 3.10
CA GLY A 142 30.56 -18.54 3.70
C GLY A 142 31.74 -18.51 2.73
N ASP A 143 32.45 -19.64 2.62
CA ASP A 143 33.57 -19.79 1.67
C ASP A 143 33.13 -20.34 0.30
N GLY A 144 31.82 -20.49 0.10
CA GLY A 144 31.22 -21.04 -1.12
C GLY A 144 30.78 -19.97 -2.11
N LYS A 145 30.57 -20.37 -3.37
CA LYS A 145 30.03 -19.51 -4.43
C LYS A 145 28.63 -19.95 -4.81
N ILE A 146 27.71 -19.00 -4.93
CA ILE A 146 26.34 -19.23 -5.41
C ILE A 146 26.25 -18.93 -6.91
N LYS A 147 25.59 -19.81 -7.66
CA LYS A 147 25.31 -19.67 -9.09
C LYS A 147 23.86 -20.00 -9.42
N ASP A 148 23.42 -19.52 -10.57
CA ASP A 148 22.14 -19.87 -11.21
C ASP A 148 20.94 -19.77 -10.26
N PHE A 149 20.80 -18.62 -9.60
CA PHE A 149 19.62 -18.33 -8.78
C PHE A 149 18.40 -18.13 -9.69
N ILE A 150 17.44 -19.05 -9.58
CA ILE A 150 16.26 -19.15 -10.43
C ILE A 150 15.01 -19.17 -9.55
N ASP A 151 14.05 -18.29 -9.83
CA ASP A 151 12.69 -18.39 -9.30
C ASP A 151 11.89 -19.38 -10.15
N ASN A 152 11.31 -20.41 -9.52
CA ASN A 152 10.53 -21.43 -10.21
C ASN A 152 9.06 -21.01 -10.43
N GLY A 153 8.65 -19.83 -9.95
CA GLY A 153 7.30 -19.29 -10.15
C GLY A 153 6.23 -19.96 -9.30
N ASP A 154 6.61 -20.76 -8.32
CA ASP A 154 5.72 -21.46 -7.37
C ASP A 154 6.01 -21.10 -5.90
N GLY A 155 6.91 -20.15 -5.67
CA GLY A 155 7.39 -19.73 -4.35
C GLY A 155 8.60 -20.53 -3.87
N THR A 156 9.14 -21.39 -4.73
CA THR A 156 10.45 -22.01 -4.57
C THR A 156 11.49 -21.39 -5.49
N TYR A 157 12.73 -21.37 -5.02
CA TYR A 157 13.88 -20.82 -5.72
C TYR A 157 14.98 -21.87 -5.72
N THR A 158 15.68 -22.01 -6.83
CA THR A 158 16.81 -22.93 -6.95
C THR A 158 18.10 -22.16 -7.17
N ALA A 159 19.18 -22.65 -6.58
CA ALA A 159 20.52 -22.14 -6.80
C ALA A 159 21.54 -23.26 -6.65
N PHE A 160 22.76 -23.06 -7.11
CA PHE A 160 23.85 -24.00 -6.94
C PHE A 160 24.95 -23.40 -6.09
N LEU A 161 25.26 -24.08 -4.99
CA LEU A 161 26.44 -23.83 -4.19
C LEU A 161 27.62 -24.60 -4.78
N THR A 162 28.75 -23.94 -4.97
CA THR A 162 30.01 -24.53 -5.42
C THR A 162 31.11 -24.23 -4.43
N VAL A 163 31.87 -25.25 -4.03
CA VAL A 163 32.94 -25.16 -3.02
C VAL A 163 34.20 -25.86 -3.52
N SER A 164 35.35 -25.47 -3.01
CA SER A 164 36.63 -25.96 -3.53
C SER A 164 36.85 -27.45 -3.15
N PRO A 165 37.59 -28.23 -3.97
CA PRO A 165 37.79 -29.67 -3.71
C PRO A 165 38.53 -29.99 -2.39
N GLY A 166 39.30 -29.02 -1.88
CA GLY A 166 40.08 -29.13 -0.65
C GLY A 166 39.40 -28.54 0.59
N GLU A 167 38.19 -27.98 0.44
CA GLU A 167 37.43 -27.42 1.55
C GLU A 167 37.04 -28.54 2.54
N LYS A 168 37.23 -28.29 3.83
CA LYS A 168 36.86 -29.24 4.90
C LYS A 168 36.18 -28.46 6.01
N GLY A 169 35.06 -29.00 6.50
CA GLY A 169 34.33 -28.42 7.62
C GLY A 169 32.87 -28.16 7.26
N GLU A 170 32.30 -27.13 7.85
CA GLU A 170 30.90 -26.76 7.65
C GLU A 170 30.82 -25.41 6.94
N ILE A 171 29.94 -25.32 5.93
CA ILE A 171 29.62 -24.06 5.27
C ILE A 171 28.23 -23.64 5.70
N THR A 172 28.10 -22.41 6.18
CA THR A 172 26.80 -21.80 6.45
C THR A 172 26.32 -21.06 5.21
N VAL A 173 25.11 -21.38 4.78
CA VAL A 173 24.38 -20.68 3.72
C VAL A 173 23.17 -20.01 4.34
N ARG A 174 23.06 -18.69 4.14
CA ARG A 174 21.90 -17.91 4.58
C ARG A 174 21.10 -17.47 3.37
N ALA A 175 19.79 -17.70 3.40
CA ALA A 175 18.84 -17.09 2.47
C ALA A 175 18.02 -16.05 3.21
N THR A 176 18.04 -14.79 2.75
CA THR A 176 17.36 -13.65 3.39
C THR A 176 16.42 -12.96 2.40
N ALA A 177 15.16 -12.77 2.79
CA ALA A 177 14.20 -11.95 2.07
C ALA A 177 14.44 -10.45 2.28
N GLU A 178 13.94 -9.58 1.39
CA GLU A 178 14.13 -8.12 1.47
C GLU A 178 13.68 -7.49 2.80
N ASN A 179 12.67 -8.07 3.45
CA ASN A 179 12.18 -7.61 4.75
C ASN A 179 12.99 -8.17 5.95
N GLY A 180 14.09 -8.88 5.70
CA GLY A 180 15.00 -9.40 6.72
C GLY A 180 14.66 -10.78 7.27
N VAL A 181 13.56 -11.42 6.85
CA VAL A 181 13.27 -12.81 7.23
C VAL A 181 14.29 -13.74 6.58
N TYR A 182 14.91 -14.64 7.35
CA TYR A 182 15.96 -15.52 6.85
C TYR A 182 15.86 -16.95 7.38
N ASP A 183 16.61 -17.84 6.75
CA ASP A 183 16.91 -19.18 7.25
C ASP A 183 18.38 -19.51 6.97
N ASP A 184 19.00 -20.27 7.88
CA ASP A 184 20.40 -20.69 7.81
C ASP A 184 20.47 -22.19 7.60
N LEU A 185 21.29 -22.62 6.64
CA LEU A 185 21.60 -24.01 6.40
C LEU A 185 23.10 -24.26 6.58
N ILE A 186 23.42 -25.15 7.50
CA ILE A 186 24.79 -25.61 7.72
C ILE A 186 25.00 -26.90 6.92
N LEU A 187 25.99 -26.90 6.04
CA LEU A 187 26.31 -28.02 5.17
C LEU A 187 27.69 -28.59 5.49
N PRO A 188 27.81 -29.87 5.86
CA PRO A 188 29.10 -30.52 6.01
C PRO A 188 29.72 -30.75 4.63
N VAL A 189 30.97 -30.33 4.46
CA VAL A 189 31.77 -30.56 3.26
C VAL A 189 32.79 -31.65 3.55
N THR A 190 32.64 -32.77 2.84
CA THR A 190 33.61 -33.86 2.86
C THR A 190 34.52 -33.73 1.63
N PRO A 191 35.85 -33.63 1.80
CA PRO A 191 36.77 -33.51 0.68
C PRO A 191 36.68 -34.72 -0.26
N VAL A 192 36.63 -34.48 -1.56
CA VAL A 192 36.80 -35.53 -2.56
C VAL A 192 38.28 -35.62 -2.93
N ARG A 193 38.91 -36.79 -2.70
CA ARG A 193 40.26 -37.05 -3.18
C ARG A 193 40.24 -37.10 -4.70
N VAL A 194 40.68 -36.04 -5.36
CA VAL A 194 41.10 -36.12 -6.78
C VAL A 194 42.37 -36.96 -6.83
N SER A 195 42.20 -38.25 -7.15
CA SER A 195 43.31 -39.13 -7.51
C SER A 195 44.01 -38.52 -8.73
N LYS A 196 45.23 -38.01 -8.54
CA LYS A 196 46.12 -37.75 -9.69
C LYS A 196 46.29 -39.08 -10.41
N ALA A 197 45.72 -39.20 -11.62
CA ALA A 197 46.11 -40.27 -12.51
C ALA A 197 47.63 -40.14 -12.70
N SER A 198 48.37 -41.11 -12.17
CA SER A 198 49.80 -41.24 -12.39
C SER A 198 50.01 -41.54 -13.86
N GLY A 199 50.26 -40.49 -14.65
CA GLY A 199 50.76 -40.62 -16.01
C GLY A 199 52.17 -41.21 -15.96
N TRP A 200 52.30 -42.40 -16.52
CA TRP A 200 53.55 -42.95 -17.04
C TRP A 200 53.83 -42.33 -18.40
#